data_AF-A0A9N9Q381-F1
#
_entry.id   AF-A0A9N9Q381-F1
#
_cell.length_a   1.000
_cell.length_b   1.000
_cell.length_c   1.000
_cell.angle_alpha   90.00
_cell.angle_beta   90.00
_cell.angle_gamma   90.00
#
_symmetry.space_group_name_H-M   'P 1'
#
loop_
_entity.id
_entity.type
_entity.pdbx_description
1 polymer ?
#
loop_
_entity_poly.entity_id
_entity_poly.type
_entity_poly.pdbx_seq_one_letter_code
_entity_poly.pdbx_strand_id
1 'polypeptide(L)'
;MRFISKLTTLVAFGTVSTATAIQKRGPTCSNVSFNVNINVLNFNLTGLDPNNLLGTFGSLPNPTLGVAVSSNFHIAGRFCEPEVVNPSRQNTLQFLVHGATYTRDYWTGKGFNGDQYSWVDYASKQGYPTLAIDRLGNGASDHPDPILVVQYPAQTEVLHKVLQAIRSGAGNSLPRQFSKIIYVGHSYDSIIGNALTSKYPTDVDSIVLTGCSSVFYYTNQTIAGLAVFAPASITDPARFGNLSPGYVQTINLDGVREVFYRAPN
;
A
#
# COMPACT_ATOMS: atom_id res chain seq x y z
N MET A 1 14.24 11.83 88.56
CA MET A 1 14.47 11.38 87.17
C MET A 1 13.81 12.38 86.24
N ARG A 2 14.60 13.12 85.44
CA ARG A 2 14.10 14.06 84.43
C ARG A 2 14.02 13.30 83.10
N PHE A 3 12.83 13.14 82.54
CA PHE A 3 12.66 12.70 81.16
C PHE A 3 12.32 13.91 80.29
N ILE A 4 13.24 14.25 79.40
CA ILE A 4 13.12 15.31 78.38
C ILE A 4 12.36 14.71 77.19
N SER A 5 11.18 15.24 76.88
CA SER A 5 10.44 14.91 75.66
C SER A 5 11.12 15.58 74.46
N LYS A 6 11.74 14.79 73.57
CA LYS A 6 12.21 15.28 72.27
C LYS A 6 11.05 15.25 71.27
N LEU A 7 10.56 16.43 70.90
CA LEU A 7 9.65 16.64 69.79
C LEU A 7 10.40 16.31 68.48
N THR A 8 9.92 15.32 67.72
CA THR A 8 10.51 14.92 66.43
C THR A 8 9.55 15.33 65.32
N THR A 9 9.91 16.35 64.54
CA THR A 9 9.12 16.83 63.41
C THR A 9 9.38 15.91 62.21
N LEU A 10 8.38 15.13 61.80
CA LEU A 10 8.42 14.33 60.58
C LEU A 10 8.22 15.28 59.39
N VAL A 11 9.28 15.66 58.69
CA VAL A 11 9.18 16.38 57.40
C VAL A 11 8.85 15.33 56.33
N ALA A 12 7.60 15.29 55.90
CA ALA A 12 7.18 14.49 54.76
C ALA A 12 7.73 15.11 53.48
N PHE A 13 8.76 14.48 52.90
CA PHE A 13 9.18 14.78 51.52
C PHE A 13 8.10 14.22 50.59
N GLY A 14 7.19 15.09 50.13
CA GLY A 14 6.30 14.79 49.03
C GLY A 14 7.11 14.68 47.74
N THR A 15 7.39 13.46 47.30
CA THR A 15 7.88 13.22 45.94
C THR A 15 6.75 13.57 44.97
N VAL A 16 6.84 14.73 44.32
CA VAL A 16 6.00 15.04 43.16
C VAL A 16 6.47 14.13 42.04
N SER A 17 5.83 12.97 41.90
CA SER A 17 6.01 12.11 40.74
C SER A 17 5.33 12.82 39.58
N THR A 18 6.09 13.51 38.75
CA THR A 18 5.61 13.97 37.46
C THR A 18 5.28 12.71 36.66
N ALA A 19 3.98 12.40 36.53
CA ALA A 19 3.53 11.43 35.57
C ALA A 19 4.01 11.92 34.20
N THR A 20 5.01 11.26 33.63
CA THR A 20 5.36 11.44 32.24
C THR A 20 4.10 11.14 31.45
N ALA A 21 3.59 12.15 30.75
CA ALA A 21 2.50 11.94 29.81
C ALA A 21 2.88 10.75 28.93
N ILE A 22 2.00 9.75 28.83
CA ILE A 22 2.21 8.61 27.96
C ILE A 22 2.36 9.17 26.55
N GLN A 23 3.61 9.31 26.10
CA GLN A 23 3.91 9.78 24.77
C GLN A 23 3.41 8.71 23.81
N LYS A 24 2.43 9.05 22.98
CA LYS A 24 1.89 8.15 21.97
C LYS A 24 3.06 7.60 21.16
N ARG A 25 3.27 6.28 21.22
CA ARG A 25 4.22 5.59 20.34
C ARG A 25 3.53 5.31 19.01
N GLY A 26 4.24 5.59 17.92
CA GLY A 26 3.79 5.35 16.56
C GLY A 26 3.07 6.55 15.93
N PRO A 27 2.94 6.53 14.59
CA PRO A 27 2.27 7.58 13.84
C PRO A 27 0.79 7.71 14.19
N THR A 28 0.21 8.87 13.90
CA THR A 28 -1.24 9.06 13.99
C THR A 28 -1.87 8.83 12.62
N CYS A 29 -2.64 7.74 12.49
CA CYS A 29 -3.25 7.36 11.23
C CYS A 29 -4.75 7.63 11.17
N SER A 30 -5.23 7.99 9.99
CA SER A 30 -6.64 8.15 9.64
C SER A 30 -6.95 7.47 8.31
N ASN A 31 -8.14 6.87 8.20
CA ASN A 31 -8.63 6.41 6.92
C ASN A 31 -9.04 7.61 6.07
N VAL A 32 -8.71 7.53 4.79
CA VAL A 32 -8.96 8.56 3.79
C VAL A 32 -9.49 7.90 2.53
N SER A 33 -10.12 8.67 1.65
CA SER A 33 -10.58 8.16 0.37
C SER A 33 -10.47 9.18 -0.74
N PHE A 34 -10.38 8.68 -1.96
CA PHE A 34 -10.33 9.45 -3.19
C PHE A 34 -11.38 8.92 -4.16
N ASN A 35 -12.22 9.79 -4.70
CA ASN A 35 -13.10 9.44 -5.81
C ASN A 35 -12.44 9.94 -7.10
N VAL A 36 -12.06 9.02 -7.97
CA VAL A 36 -11.31 9.34 -9.20
C VAL A 36 -12.10 8.96 -10.43
N ASN A 37 -12.17 9.89 -11.38
CA ASN A 37 -12.71 9.62 -12.71
C ASN A 37 -11.57 9.25 -13.66
N ILE A 38 -11.63 8.08 -14.28
CA ILE A 38 -10.68 7.66 -15.31
C ILE A 38 -11.38 7.52 -16.66
N ASN A 39 -10.62 7.74 -17.74
CA ASN A 39 -11.00 7.42 -19.10
C ASN A 39 -9.78 6.80 -19.80
N VAL A 40 -9.87 5.52 -20.12
CA VAL A 40 -8.74 4.73 -20.63
C VAL A 40 -9.20 3.64 -21.58
N LEU A 41 -8.29 3.20 -22.45
CA LEU A 41 -8.43 1.95 -23.17
C LEU A 41 -7.66 0.86 -22.43
N ASN A 42 -8.37 -0.16 -22.00
CA ASN A 42 -7.80 -1.41 -21.52
C ASN A 42 -7.55 -2.38 -22.67
N PHE A 43 -6.75 -3.41 -22.38
CA PHE A 43 -6.49 -4.49 -23.32
C PHE A 43 -7.76 -5.28 -23.58
N ASN A 44 -7.94 -5.66 -24.83
CA ASN A 44 -8.98 -6.61 -25.18
C ASN A 44 -8.50 -8.04 -24.87
N LEU A 45 -9.02 -8.60 -23.78
CA LEU A 45 -8.72 -9.95 -23.33
C LEU A 45 -9.74 -10.99 -23.83
N THR A 46 -10.67 -10.62 -24.73
CA THR A 46 -11.63 -11.58 -25.31
C THR A 46 -10.88 -12.66 -26.09
N GLY A 47 -10.96 -13.90 -25.63
CA GLY A 47 -10.28 -15.05 -26.24
C GLY A 47 -9.06 -15.58 -25.48
N LEU A 48 -8.70 -14.97 -24.34
CA LEU A 48 -7.69 -15.55 -23.46
C LEU A 48 -8.28 -16.70 -22.63
N ASP A 49 -7.52 -17.78 -22.50
CA ASP A 49 -7.89 -18.90 -21.63
C ASP A 49 -7.72 -18.49 -20.15
N PRO A 50 -8.81 -18.39 -19.37
CA PRO A 50 -8.74 -18.03 -17.95
C PRO A 50 -7.95 -19.05 -17.12
N ASN A 51 -7.72 -20.27 -17.62
CA ASN A 51 -6.89 -21.28 -16.96
C ASN A 51 -5.39 -21.10 -17.22
N ASN A 52 -5.00 -20.25 -18.18
CA ASN A 52 -3.61 -19.96 -18.52
C ASN A 52 -3.29 -18.45 -18.41
N LEU A 53 -3.78 -17.82 -17.33
CA LEU A 53 -3.46 -16.43 -16.98
C LEU A 53 -1.94 -16.20 -16.88
N LEU A 54 -1.20 -17.23 -16.44
CA LEU A 54 0.25 -17.23 -16.35
C LEU A 54 0.97 -17.13 -17.70
N GLY A 55 0.58 -18.00 -18.64
CA GLY A 55 1.12 -17.98 -19.98
C GLY A 55 0.78 -16.68 -20.67
N THR A 56 -0.38 -16.09 -20.42
CA THR A 56 -0.82 -14.84 -21.05
C THR A 56 -0.03 -13.61 -20.59
N PHE A 57 0.41 -13.49 -19.33
CA PHE A 57 1.31 -12.39 -18.94
C PHE A 57 2.68 -12.44 -19.63
N GLY A 58 3.16 -13.62 -20.04
CA GLY A 58 4.45 -13.80 -20.73
C GLY A 58 4.35 -13.95 -22.25
N SER A 59 3.17 -14.17 -22.83
CA SER A 59 3.00 -14.57 -24.23
C SER A 59 2.11 -13.68 -25.08
N LEU A 60 1.54 -12.58 -24.55
CA LEU A 60 0.76 -11.67 -25.40
C LEU A 60 1.67 -11.04 -26.47
N PRO A 61 1.57 -11.44 -27.75
CA PRO A 61 2.21 -10.71 -28.82
C PRO A 61 1.35 -9.47 -29.02
N ASN A 62 1.71 -8.37 -28.36
CA ASN A 62 1.03 -7.07 -28.47
C ASN A 62 -0.49 -7.13 -28.20
N PRO A 63 -0.92 -7.19 -26.93
CA PRO A 63 -2.34 -7.12 -26.63
C PRO A 63 -2.91 -5.82 -27.19
N THR A 64 -3.94 -5.92 -28.04
CA THR A 64 -4.55 -4.75 -28.66
C THR A 64 -5.41 -4.02 -27.64
N LEU A 65 -5.22 -2.70 -27.54
CA LEU A 65 -6.12 -1.83 -26.79
C LEU A 65 -7.48 -1.82 -27.50
N GLY A 66 -8.57 -1.97 -26.74
CA GLY A 66 -9.90 -2.05 -27.36
C GLY A 66 -11.09 -1.96 -26.42
N VAL A 67 -10.89 -2.06 -25.11
CA VAL A 67 -12.00 -1.97 -24.14
C VAL A 67 -11.96 -0.60 -23.46
N ALA A 68 -12.91 0.27 -23.79
CA ALA A 68 -13.01 1.57 -23.14
C ALA A 68 -13.54 1.42 -21.71
N VAL A 69 -12.82 2.03 -20.76
CA VAL A 69 -13.23 2.14 -19.36
C VAL A 69 -13.34 3.62 -19.04
N SER A 70 -14.57 4.06 -18.79
CA SER A 70 -14.89 5.41 -18.34
C SER A 70 -15.81 5.30 -17.13
N SER A 71 -15.26 5.52 -15.94
CA SER A 71 -16.00 5.35 -14.68
C SER A 71 -15.37 6.15 -13.55
N ASN A 72 -16.17 6.35 -12.50
CA ASN A 72 -15.71 6.84 -11.21
C ASN A 72 -15.38 5.65 -10.32
N PHE A 73 -14.25 5.71 -9.63
CA PHE A 73 -13.83 4.70 -8.66
C PHE A 73 -13.52 5.32 -7.31
N HIS A 74 -13.96 4.62 -6.26
CA HIS A 74 -13.59 4.88 -4.88
C HIS A 74 -12.28 4.15 -4.54
N ILE A 75 -11.28 4.92 -4.13
CA ILE A 75 -9.97 4.43 -3.72
C ILE A 75 -9.76 4.74 -2.24
N ALA A 76 -9.68 3.70 -1.43
CA ALA A 76 -9.43 3.80 -0.01
C ALA A 76 -7.94 3.95 0.29
N GLY A 77 -7.61 4.70 1.33
CA GLY A 77 -6.25 4.86 1.80
C GLY A 77 -6.15 5.07 3.31
N ARG A 78 -4.93 4.95 3.83
CA ARG A 78 -4.59 5.27 5.21
C ARG A 78 -3.47 6.30 5.19
N PHE A 79 -3.82 7.51 5.63
CA PHE A 79 -2.86 8.58 5.84
C PHE A 79 -2.31 8.45 7.26
N CYS A 80 -1.00 8.63 7.44
CA CYS A 80 -0.35 8.59 8.74
C CYS A 80 0.58 9.79 8.89
N GLU A 81 0.30 10.60 9.92
CA GLU A 81 1.16 11.69 10.38
C GLU A 81 2.32 11.12 11.21
N PRO A 82 3.58 11.51 10.94
CA PRO A 82 4.73 10.99 11.65
C PRO A 82 4.72 11.41 13.14
N GLU A 83 5.24 10.54 13.99
CA GLU A 83 5.43 10.83 15.42
C GLU A 83 6.60 11.82 15.65
N VAL A 84 7.58 11.85 14.75
CA VAL A 84 8.69 12.80 14.78
C VAL A 84 8.40 13.97 13.85
N VAL A 85 8.36 15.18 14.40
CA VAL A 85 8.24 16.39 13.58
C VAL A 85 9.60 16.75 12.99
N ASN A 86 9.73 16.66 11.66
CA ASN A 86 10.90 17.12 10.94
C ASN A 86 10.47 18.18 9.90
N PRO A 87 10.79 19.48 10.11
CA PRO A 87 10.36 20.56 9.22
C PRO A 87 10.77 20.38 7.76
N SER A 88 11.89 19.70 7.49
CA SER A 88 12.36 19.45 6.13
C SER A 88 11.63 18.32 5.40
N ARG A 89 10.91 17.46 6.14
CA ARG A 89 10.24 16.25 5.63
C ARG A 89 8.73 16.26 5.79
N GLN A 90 8.19 17.10 6.67
CA GLN A 90 6.75 17.17 6.99
C GLN A 90 5.84 17.43 5.78
N ASN A 91 6.36 18.01 4.68
CA ASN A 91 5.61 18.26 3.45
C ASN A 91 6.07 17.38 2.27
N THR A 92 6.84 16.33 2.55
CA THR A 92 7.23 15.30 1.58
C THR A 92 6.45 14.02 1.86
N LEU A 93 5.39 13.76 1.09
CA LEU A 93 4.54 12.59 1.26
C LEU A 93 5.22 11.35 0.66
N GLN A 94 5.28 10.24 1.42
CA GLN A 94 5.53 8.93 0.82
C GLN A 94 4.21 8.28 0.44
N PHE A 95 3.97 8.15 -0.86
CA PHE A 95 2.80 7.49 -1.43
C PHE A 95 3.11 6.01 -1.66
N LEU A 96 2.50 5.15 -0.85
CA LEU A 96 2.85 3.75 -0.72
C LEU A 96 1.81 2.87 -1.43
N VAL A 97 2.25 2.07 -2.41
CA VAL A 97 1.36 1.25 -3.24
C VAL A 97 1.79 -0.21 -3.28
N HIS A 98 0.90 -1.09 -2.82
CA HIS A 98 1.19 -2.50 -2.60
C HIS A 98 1.22 -3.31 -3.92
N GLY A 99 1.89 -4.47 -3.88
CA GLY A 99 1.93 -5.41 -5.00
C GLY A 99 0.65 -6.24 -5.15
N ALA A 100 0.63 -7.14 -6.13
CA ALA A 100 -0.48 -8.08 -6.35
C ALA A 100 -0.74 -8.93 -5.08
N THR A 101 -2.02 -9.27 -4.84
CA THR A 101 -2.50 -10.05 -3.67
C THR A 101 -2.39 -9.40 -2.29
N TYR A 102 -1.93 -8.15 -2.22
CA TYR A 102 -1.86 -7.39 -0.98
C TYR A 102 -2.97 -6.34 -0.87
N THR A 103 -2.99 -5.65 0.27
CA THR A 103 -3.74 -4.42 0.54
C THR A 103 -2.76 -3.39 1.09
N ARG A 104 -3.23 -2.18 1.45
CA ARG A 104 -2.44 -1.13 2.10
C ARG A 104 -1.69 -1.61 3.35
N ASP A 105 -2.19 -2.64 4.02
CA ASP A 105 -1.59 -3.17 5.26
C ASP A 105 -0.23 -3.83 5.06
N TYR A 106 0.15 -4.14 3.80
CA TYR A 106 1.51 -4.55 3.44
C TYR A 106 2.57 -3.61 4.04
N TRP A 107 2.32 -2.30 4.00
CA TRP A 107 3.24 -1.27 4.46
C TRP A 107 3.38 -1.16 5.98
N THR A 108 2.53 -1.86 6.72
CA THR A 108 2.61 -1.98 8.19
C THR A 108 3.09 -3.36 8.63
N GLY A 109 3.38 -4.27 7.69
CA GLY A 109 3.63 -5.68 7.98
C GLY A 109 2.45 -6.36 8.69
N LYS A 110 1.24 -5.80 8.59
CA LYS A 110 0.06 -6.17 9.39
C LYS A 110 0.33 -6.18 10.92
N GLY A 111 1.26 -5.36 11.40
CA GLY A 111 1.67 -5.30 12.81
C GLY A 111 2.51 -6.48 13.28
N PHE A 112 3.02 -7.31 12.36
CA PHE A 112 3.88 -8.44 12.71
C PHE A 112 5.19 -7.96 13.35
N ASN A 113 5.51 -8.50 14.54
CA ASN A 113 6.61 -8.07 15.41
C ASN A 113 6.59 -6.56 15.72
N GLY A 114 5.40 -5.99 15.88
CA GLY A 114 5.24 -4.56 16.14
C GLY A 114 5.78 -3.72 14.99
N ASP A 115 6.59 -2.72 15.31
CA ASP A 115 7.10 -1.75 14.32
C ASP A 115 8.26 -2.28 13.46
N GLN A 116 8.81 -3.46 13.76
CA GLN A 116 10.07 -3.93 13.16
C GLN A 116 9.99 -4.03 11.63
N TYR A 117 8.84 -4.46 11.11
CA TYR A 117 8.62 -4.68 9.67
C TYR A 117 7.62 -3.67 9.06
N SER A 118 7.40 -2.55 9.75
CA SER A 118 6.48 -1.50 9.32
C SER A 118 7.24 -0.35 8.66
N TRP A 119 7.05 -0.21 7.34
CA TRP A 119 7.55 0.94 6.61
C TRP A 119 6.95 2.24 7.15
N VAL A 120 5.65 2.21 7.49
CA VAL A 120 4.93 3.36 8.05
C VAL A 120 5.55 3.82 9.37
N ASP A 121 5.90 2.91 10.28
CA ASP A 121 6.54 3.26 11.55
C ASP A 121 7.98 3.72 11.35
N TYR A 122 8.72 3.11 10.42
CA TYR A 122 10.05 3.58 10.07
C TYR A 122 10.02 5.01 9.50
N ALA A 123 9.15 5.27 8.52
CA ALA A 123 8.96 6.60 7.93
C ALA A 123 8.50 7.63 8.97
N SER A 124 7.62 7.23 9.89
CA SER A 124 7.16 8.03 11.02
C SER A 124 8.32 8.51 11.90
N LYS A 125 9.24 7.61 12.28
CA LYS A 125 10.46 7.93 13.06
C LYS A 125 11.41 8.86 12.30
N GLN A 126 11.36 8.81 10.97
CA GLN A 126 12.14 9.70 10.10
C GLN A 126 11.45 11.04 9.85
N GLY A 127 10.21 11.24 10.30
CA GLY A 127 9.45 12.47 10.10
C GLY A 127 8.80 12.60 8.72
N TYR A 128 8.58 11.49 8.02
CA TYR A 128 7.84 11.46 6.77
C TYR A 128 6.37 11.10 7.00
N PRO A 129 5.42 11.92 6.52
CA PRO A 129 4.03 11.49 6.37
C PRO A 129 3.93 10.42 5.30
N THR A 130 3.02 9.47 5.51
CA THR A 130 2.77 8.37 4.56
C THR A 130 1.31 8.31 4.16
N LEU A 131 1.04 7.86 2.93
CA LEU A 131 -0.27 7.51 2.46
C LEU A 131 -0.20 6.15 1.78
N ALA A 132 -0.72 5.12 2.44
CA ALA A 132 -0.85 3.78 1.87
C ALA A 132 -2.25 3.60 1.28
N ILE A 133 -2.36 3.22 0.01
CA ILE A 133 -3.66 3.01 -0.65
C ILE A 133 -3.98 1.52 -0.83
N ASP A 134 -5.27 1.20 -0.84
CA ASP A 134 -5.78 -0.03 -1.44
C ASP A 134 -5.99 0.25 -2.93
N ARG A 135 -5.35 -0.52 -3.81
CA ARG A 135 -5.51 -0.33 -5.25
C ARG A 135 -6.94 -0.64 -5.72
N LEU A 136 -7.27 -0.21 -6.94
CA LEU A 136 -8.51 -0.63 -7.60
C LEU A 136 -8.57 -2.16 -7.63
N GLY A 137 -9.68 -2.74 -7.14
CA GLY A 137 -9.85 -4.18 -7.01
C GLY A 137 -9.29 -4.79 -5.73
N ASN A 138 -8.84 -3.99 -4.76
CA ASN A 138 -8.24 -4.49 -3.52
C ASN A 138 -8.80 -3.81 -2.27
N GLY A 139 -8.71 -4.50 -1.15
CA GLY A 139 -8.94 -3.94 0.19
C GLY A 139 -10.33 -3.32 0.34
N ALA A 140 -10.38 -2.04 0.69
CA ALA A 140 -11.63 -1.29 0.82
C ALA A 140 -11.93 -0.37 -0.38
N SER A 141 -11.16 -0.47 -1.46
CA SER A 141 -11.45 0.21 -2.72
C SER A 141 -12.52 -0.53 -3.51
N ASP A 142 -13.01 0.07 -4.60
CA ASP A 142 -13.99 -0.58 -5.46
C ASP A 142 -13.44 -1.88 -6.07
N HIS A 143 -14.33 -2.87 -6.24
CA HIS A 143 -14.05 -4.17 -6.86
C HIS A 143 -14.86 -4.34 -8.16
N PRO A 144 -14.56 -3.59 -9.24
CA PRO A 144 -15.27 -3.71 -10.51
C PRO A 144 -14.91 -5.04 -11.22
N ASP A 145 -15.33 -5.19 -12.48
CA ASP A 145 -15.01 -6.40 -13.25
C ASP A 145 -13.49 -6.66 -13.29
N PRO A 146 -13.00 -7.80 -12.76
CA PRO A 146 -11.57 -8.07 -12.63
C PRO A 146 -10.87 -8.31 -13.97
N ILE A 147 -11.62 -8.60 -15.04
CA ILE A 147 -11.07 -8.90 -16.37
C ILE A 147 -11.11 -7.65 -17.25
N LEU A 148 -12.23 -6.94 -17.29
CA LEU A 148 -12.43 -5.80 -18.20
C LEU A 148 -11.90 -4.48 -17.63
N VAL A 149 -11.94 -4.31 -16.31
CA VAL A 149 -11.65 -3.04 -15.65
C VAL A 149 -10.33 -3.06 -14.90
N VAL A 150 -10.09 -4.06 -14.05
CA VAL A 150 -8.91 -4.12 -13.15
C VAL A 150 -7.66 -4.57 -13.92
N GLN A 151 -7.22 -3.74 -14.85
CA GLN A 151 -6.04 -3.98 -15.67
C GLN A 151 -4.97 -2.91 -15.48
N TYR A 152 -3.78 -3.20 -15.98
CA TYR A 152 -2.60 -2.33 -15.91
C TYR A 152 -2.84 -0.88 -16.39
N PRO A 153 -3.49 -0.61 -17.55
CA PRO A 153 -3.73 0.77 -18.00
C PRO A 153 -4.67 1.53 -17.05
N ALA A 154 -5.79 0.92 -16.65
CA ALA A 154 -6.72 1.52 -15.69
C ALA A 154 -6.08 1.78 -14.33
N GLN A 155 -5.27 0.86 -13.81
CA GLN A 155 -4.53 1.07 -12.56
C GLN A 155 -3.60 2.29 -12.65
N THR A 156 -2.89 2.45 -13.78
CA THR A 156 -2.02 3.60 -14.01
C THR A 156 -2.79 4.92 -13.99
N GLU A 157 -3.96 4.99 -14.67
CA GLU A 157 -4.81 6.18 -14.64
C GLU A 157 -5.38 6.48 -13.26
N VAL A 158 -5.79 5.45 -12.51
CA VAL A 158 -6.28 5.62 -11.14
C VAL A 158 -5.21 6.28 -10.28
N LEU A 159 -3.96 5.79 -10.33
CA LEU A 159 -2.87 6.37 -9.55
C LEU A 159 -2.56 7.81 -9.97
N HIS A 160 -2.55 8.10 -11.27
CA HIS A 160 -2.41 9.46 -11.78
C HIS A 160 -3.47 10.39 -11.21
N LYS A 161 -4.74 9.99 -11.23
CA LYS A 161 -5.84 10.79 -10.69
C LYS A 161 -5.78 10.96 -9.18
N VAL A 162 -5.37 9.95 -8.43
CA VAL A 162 -5.12 10.08 -6.99
C VAL A 162 -4.02 11.10 -6.73
N LEU A 163 -2.90 11.03 -7.46
CA LEU A 163 -1.77 11.96 -7.30
C LEU A 163 -2.13 13.41 -7.68
N GLN A 164 -2.94 13.59 -8.72
CA GLN A 164 -3.51 14.90 -9.08
C GLN A 164 -4.42 15.46 -7.97
N ALA A 165 -5.25 14.62 -7.34
CA ALA A 165 -6.07 15.03 -6.19
C ALA A 165 -5.20 15.41 -4.97
N ILE A 166 -4.10 14.68 -4.74
CA ILE A 166 -3.13 15.01 -3.69
C ILE A 166 -2.47 16.36 -3.96
N ARG A 167 -1.97 16.60 -5.18
CA ARG A 167 -1.27 17.85 -5.55
C ARG A 167 -2.18 19.07 -5.58
N SER A 168 -3.40 18.93 -6.10
CA SER A 168 -4.31 20.06 -6.23
C SER A 168 -4.86 20.55 -4.88
N GLY A 169 -4.88 19.69 -3.85
CA GLY A 169 -5.52 19.99 -2.58
C GLY A 169 -7.06 20.00 -2.64
N ALA A 170 -7.66 19.92 -3.83
CA ALA A 170 -9.10 20.03 -4.03
C ALA A 170 -9.76 18.66 -3.86
N GLY A 171 -10.73 18.56 -2.95
CA GLY A 171 -11.50 17.33 -2.74
C GLY A 171 -10.71 16.15 -2.17
N ASN A 172 -9.52 16.38 -1.61
CA ASN A 172 -8.74 15.34 -0.98
C ASN A 172 -9.06 15.23 0.53
N SER A 173 -8.96 14.01 1.06
CA SER A 173 -9.21 13.72 2.47
C SER A 173 -7.95 13.93 3.34
N LEU A 174 -6.93 14.65 2.84
CA LEU A 174 -5.65 14.82 3.52
C LEU A 174 -5.63 16.13 4.31
N PRO A 175 -4.89 16.18 5.44
CA PRO A 175 -4.92 17.35 6.34
C PRO A 175 -4.19 18.58 5.77
N ARG A 176 -3.37 18.40 4.74
CA ARG A 176 -2.59 19.48 4.10
C ARG A 176 -2.18 19.11 2.68
N GLN A 177 -1.73 20.12 1.95
CA GLN A 177 -1.02 19.94 0.69
C GLN A 177 0.43 19.51 0.94
N PHE A 178 0.97 18.70 0.03
CA PHE A 178 2.34 18.23 0.06
C PHE A 178 3.11 18.81 -1.11
N SER A 179 4.28 19.39 -0.83
CA SER A 179 5.13 20.01 -1.86
C SER A 179 5.92 18.98 -2.66
N LYS A 180 6.19 17.82 -2.06
CA LYS A 180 6.89 16.71 -2.70
C LYS A 180 6.15 15.40 -2.47
N ILE A 181 6.18 14.52 -3.47
CA ILE A 181 5.64 13.17 -3.39
C ILE A 181 6.73 12.18 -3.79
N ILE A 182 7.03 11.24 -2.91
CA ILE A 182 7.87 10.07 -3.17
C ILE A 182 6.93 8.89 -3.39
N TYR A 183 6.93 8.34 -4.60
CA TYR A 183 6.24 7.09 -4.87
C TYR A 183 7.05 5.91 -4.34
N VAL A 184 6.41 4.99 -3.64
CA VAL A 184 7.01 3.74 -3.18
C VAL A 184 6.13 2.57 -3.63
N GLY A 185 6.62 1.80 -4.58
CA GLY A 185 5.92 0.65 -5.16
C GLY A 185 6.52 -0.68 -4.74
N HIS A 186 5.69 -1.71 -4.65
CA HIS A 186 6.14 -3.08 -4.44
C HIS A 186 5.69 -4.02 -5.56
N SER A 187 6.61 -4.86 -6.04
CA SER A 187 6.36 -5.94 -7.00
C SER A 187 5.56 -5.44 -8.22
N TYR A 188 4.34 -5.91 -8.42
CA TYR A 188 3.49 -5.47 -9.53
C TYR A 188 3.28 -3.95 -9.59
N ASP A 189 3.20 -3.27 -8.45
CA ASP A 189 3.08 -1.80 -8.49
C ASP A 189 4.36 -1.12 -8.90
N SER A 190 5.52 -1.72 -8.71
CA SER A 190 6.76 -1.15 -9.26
C SER A 190 6.73 -1.05 -10.79
N ILE A 191 6.03 -1.97 -11.46
CA ILE A 191 5.79 -1.93 -12.91
C ILE A 191 4.82 -0.79 -13.26
N ILE A 192 3.73 -0.67 -12.51
CA ILE A 192 2.73 0.40 -12.70
C ILE A 192 3.36 1.77 -12.44
N GLY A 193 4.14 1.93 -11.37
CA GLY A 193 4.87 3.15 -11.05
C GLY A 193 5.87 3.56 -12.13
N ASN A 194 6.51 2.58 -12.78
CA ASN A 194 7.35 2.87 -13.94
C ASN A 194 6.53 3.43 -15.12
N ALA A 195 5.40 2.81 -15.49
CA ALA A 195 4.52 3.40 -16.51
C ALA A 195 3.92 4.74 -16.12
N LEU A 196 3.53 4.91 -14.86
CA LEU A 196 3.03 6.16 -14.32
C LEU A 196 4.05 7.27 -14.55
N THR A 197 5.30 7.09 -14.13
CA THR A 197 6.36 8.09 -14.33
C THR A 197 6.76 8.28 -15.79
N SER A 198 6.64 7.24 -16.63
CA SER A 198 6.87 7.35 -18.07
C SER A 198 5.79 8.17 -18.77
N LYS A 199 4.53 8.04 -18.36
CA LYS A 199 3.38 8.71 -18.97
C LYS A 199 3.10 10.09 -18.35
N TYR A 200 3.30 10.22 -17.04
CA TYR A 200 3.04 11.39 -16.22
C TYR A 200 4.27 11.73 -15.35
N PRO A 201 5.36 12.21 -15.97
CA PRO A 201 6.64 12.41 -15.28
C PRO A 201 6.62 13.47 -14.17
N THR A 202 5.57 14.30 -14.11
CA THR A 202 5.42 15.36 -13.11
C THR A 202 4.55 14.97 -11.91
N ASP A 203 3.94 13.78 -11.91
CA ASP A 203 3.07 13.36 -10.81
C ASP A 203 3.85 13.19 -9.50
N VAL A 204 5.11 12.76 -9.56
CA VAL A 204 5.95 12.45 -8.39
C VAL A 204 7.34 13.03 -8.53
N ASP A 205 7.97 13.35 -7.41
CA ASP A 205 9.31 13.97 -7.34
C ASP A 205 10.42 12.92 -7.26
N SER A 206 10.09 11.71 -6.83
CA SER A 206 11.02 10.57 -6.71
C SER A 206 10.25 9.26 -6.70
N ILE A 207 10.93 8.17 -7.07
CA ILE A 207 10.35 6.84 -7.09
C ILE A 207 11.28 5.82 -6.42
N VAL A 208 10.70 4.95 -5.60
CA VAL A 208 11.35 3.81 -4.96
C VAL A 208 10.62 2.54 -5.41
N LEU A 209 11.33 1.68 -6.11
CA LEU A 209 10.79 0.43 -6.65
C LEU A 209 11.36 -0.73 -5.84
N THR A 210 10.48 -1.53 -5.23
CA THR A 210 10.87 -2.71 -4.43
C THR A 210 10.35 -3.99 -5.08
N GLY A 211 11.07 -5.10 -4.91
CA GLY A 211 10.67 -6.40 -5.47
C GLY A 211 10.52 -6.39 -7.00
N CYS A 212 11.29 -5.54 -7.69
CA CYS A 212 11.24 -5.37 -9.14
C CYS A 212 12.65 -5.04 -9.66
N SER A 213 13.01 -5.63 -10.80
CA SER A 213 14.27 -5.39 -11.50
C SER A 213 14.02 -4.81 -12.89
N SER A 214 15.04 -4.18 -13.48
CA SER A 214 15.00 -3.69 -14.87
C SER A 214 14.91 -4.82 -15.90
N VAL A 215 15.25 -6.05 -15.50
CA VAL A 215 15.15 -7.26 -16.31
C VAL A 215 14.08 -8.17 -15.69
N PHE A 216 13.08 -8.54 -16.47
CA PHE A 216 12.03 -9.46 -16.04
C PHE A 216 12.39 -10.88 -16.50
N TYR A 217 12.76 -11.76 -15.57
CA TYR A 217 13.01 -13.16 -15.88
C TYR A 217 11.72 -13.96 -15.76
N TYR A 218 11.09 -14.27 -16.91
CA TYR A 218 9.99 -15.23 -16.98
C TYR A 218 10.56 -16.65 -16.94
N THR A 219 10.80 -17.17 -15.74
CA THR A 219 11.12 -18.59 -15.55
C THR A 219 9.89 -19.32 -14.98
N ASN A 220 9.85 -20.65 -15.10
CA ASN A 220 8.86 -21.49 -14.42
C ASN A 220 8.93 -21.40 -12.87
N GLN A 221 9.87 -20.62 -12.32
CA GLN A 221 10.06 -20.34 -10.89
C GLN A 221 9.52 -18.96 -10.47
N THR A 222 8.72 -18.31 -11.31
CA THR A 222 8.07 -17.03 -10.98
C THR A 222 6.95 -17.21 -9.96
N ILE A 223 6.50 -16.11 -9.34
CA ILE A 223 5.36 -16.04 -8.40
C ILE A 223 4.20 -16.88 -8.92
N ALA A 224 3.91 -16.74 -10.20
CA ALA A 224 2.73 -17.34 -10.78
C ALA A 224 2.90 -18.87 -10.99
N GLY A 225 4.13 -19.35 -11.22
CA GLY A 225 4.42 -20.78 -11.35
C GLY A 225 4.44 -21.53 -10.02
N LEU A 226 4.84 -20.86 -8.93
CA LEU A 226 5.01 -21.50 -7.62
C LEU A 226 3.90 -21.18 -6.63
N ALA A 227 3.42 -19.93 -6.56
CA ALA A 227 2.45 -19.50 -5.55
C ALA A 227 1.02 -20.02 -5.79
N VAL A 228 0.72 -20.46 -7.02
CA VAL A 228 -0.57 -20.97 -7.52
C VAL A 228 -1.75 -20.05 -7.18
N PHE A 229 -2.39 -19.50 -8.20
CA PHE A 229 -3.55 -18.63 -8.02
C PHE A 229 -4.86 -19.41 -8.16
N ALA A 230 -5.82 -19.11 -7.30
CA ALA A 230 -7.18 -19.64 -7.40
C ALA A 230 -8.22 -18.56 -7.06
N PRO A 231 -9.46 -18.69 -7.55
CA PRO A 231 -10.55 -17.79 -7.20
C PRO A 231 -10.72 -17.67 -5.68
N ALA A 232 -10.66 -16.44 -5.18
CA ALA A 232 -10.74 -16.16 -3.75
C ALA A 232 -12.13 -16.49 -3.19
N SER A 233 -13.18 -16.27 -3.97
CA SER A 233 -14.57 -16.60 -3.60
C SER A 233 -14.82 -18.10 -3.42
N ILE A 234 -14.01 -18.96 -4.04
CA ILE A 234 -14.11 -20.42 -3.89
C ILE A 234 -13.24 -20.92 -2.73
N THR A 235 -12.04 -20.35 -2.60
CA THR A 235 -11.02 -20.86 -1.67
C THR A 235 -11.12 -20.25 -0.26
N ASP A 236 -11.67 -19.05 -0.12
CA ASP A 236 -12.01 -18.41 1.16
C ASP A 236 -13.37 -17.67 1.03
N PRO A 237 -14.48 -18.43 0.91
CA PRO A 237 -15.82 -17.85 0.71
C PRO A 237 -16.27 -17.01 1.90
N ALA A 238 -15.80 -17.32 3.11
CA ALA A 238 -16.14 -16.57 4.31
C ALA A 238 -15.69 -15.11 4.21
N ARG A 239 -14.56 -14.87 3.54
CA ARG A 239 -13.99 -13.53 3.38
C ARG A 239 -14.29 -12.90 2.02
N PHE A 240 -14.40 -13.70 0.97
CA PHE A 240 -14.47 -13.22 -0.42
C PHE A 240 -15.65 -13.77 -1.23
N GLY A 241 -16.64 -14.42 -0.60
CA GLY A 241 -17.76 -15.07 -1.30
C GLY A 241 -18.59 -14.14 -2.19
N ASN A 242 -18.56 -12.83 -1.94
CA ASN A 242 -19.25 -11.82 -2.74
C ASN A 242 -18.45 -11.30 -3.94
N LEU A 243 -17.18 -11.71 -4.11
CA LEU A 243 -16.33 -11.27 -5.22
C LEU A 243 -16.48 -12.18 -6.44
N SER A 244 -16.35 -11.59 -7.63
CA SER A 244 -16.26 -12.34 -8.88
C SER A 244 -15.11 -13.35 -8.85
N PRO A 245 -15.25 -14.56 -9.41
CA PRO A 245 -14.18 -15.57 -9.47
C PRO A 245 -12.88 -15.11 -10.14
N GLY A 246 -12.89 -14.00 -10.89
CA GLY A 246 -11.67 -13.40 -11.43
C GLY A 246 -10.77 -12.71 -10.39
N TYR A 247 -11.28 -12.45 -9.17
CA TYR A 247 -10.44 -12.06 -8.04
C TYR A 247 -9.76 -13.29 -7.45
N VAL A 248 -8.44 -13.32 -7.53
CA VAL A 248 -7.63 -14.48 -7.14
C VAL A 248 -6.77 -14.21 -5.91
N GLN A 249 -6.46 -15.28 -5.19
CA GLN A 249 -5.47 -15.29 -4.12
C GLN A 249 -4.46 -16.42 -4.34
N THR A 250 -3.31 -16.33 -3.68
CA THR A 250 -2.35 -17.43 -3.64
C THR A 250 -2.84 -18.51 -2.69
N ILE A 251 -2.65 -19.77 -3.07
CA ILE A 251 -3.05 -20.93 -2.25
C ILE A 251 -1.89 -21.85 -1.89
N ASN A 252 -0.69 -21.62 -2.43
CA ASN A 252 0.50 -22.38 -2.09
C ASN A 252 1.48 -21.53 -1.25
N LEU A 253 1.40 -21.63 0.07
CA LEU A 253 2.26 -20.88 0.99
C LEU A 253 3.75 -21.19 0.80
N ASP A 254 4.10 -22.45 0.57
CA ASP A 254 5.50 -22.84 0.36
C ASP A 254 6.01 -22.28 -0.97
N GLY A 255 5.18 -22.28 -2.01
CA GLY A 255 5.50 -21.62 -3.27
C GLY A 255 5.72 -20.10 -3.13
N VAL A 256 4.88 -19.42 -2.34
CA VAL A 256 5.09 -18.00 -1.98
C VAL A 256 6.43 -17.82 -1.25
N ARG A 257 6.75 -18.70 -0.31
CA ARG A 257 8.01 -18.63 0.45
C ARG A 257 9.24 -18.82 -0.41
N GLU A 258 9.21 -19.80 -1.31
CA GLU A 258 10.32 -20.04 -2.24
C GLU A 258 10.57 -18.84 -3.15
N VAL A 259 9.51 -18.16 -3.60
CA VAL A 259 9.65 -17.02 -4.52
C VAL A 259 10.13 -15.75 -3.81
N PHE A 260 9.63 -15.47 -2.59
CA PHE A 260 9.87 -14.18 -1.94
C PHE A 260 10.88 -14.21 -0.78
N TYR A 261 11.10 -15.37 -0.15
CA TYR A 261 11.83 -15.47 1.13
C TYR A 261 12.97 -16.49 1.12
N ARG A 262 13.27 -17.11 -0.02
CA ARG A 262 14.44 -17.98 -0.14
C ARG A 262 15.72 -17.14 -0.09
N ALA A 263 16.72 -17.61 0.67
CA ALA A 263 18.05 -17.01 0.65
C ALA A 263 18.68 -17.13 -0.75
N PRO A 264 19.40 -16.11 -1.23
CA PRO A 264 20.19 -16.26 -2.44
C PRO A 264 21.20 -17.40 -2.24
N ASN A 265 21.25 -18.34 -3.19
CA ASN A 265 22.29 -19.37 -3.23
C ASN A 265 23.64 -18.74 -3.59
#